data_AF-A0A535QP62-F1
#
_entry.id   AF-A0A535QP62-F1
#
_cell.length_a   1.000
_cell.length_b   1.000
_cell.length_c   1.000
_cell.angle_alpha   90.00
_cell.angle_beta   90.00
_cell.angle_gamma   90.00
#
_symmetry.space_group_name_H-M   'P 1'
#
loop_
_entity.id
_entity.type
_entity.pdbx_description
1 polymer ?
#
loop_
_entity_poly.entity_id
_entity_poly.type
_entity_poly.pdbx_seq_one_letter_code
_entity_poly.pdbx_strand_id
1 'polypeptide(L)'
;AETIAVTLSAEIATFPIFALTFQQVSLIAPTTNLLSVPLLAVMIVLGLLICGTGIIALPIGIFFGRFAWPLLWYMITVVTRCSTLPLAFFPVNNLNTGAGWGYYGLLALITSTLLRRWPQQQHSGLLKATPPPLSRGTRRLIQFGAALIIMLATGTTALAVRSDGQLTITFLNVGPATKPAQGEAILVRTRDGKTALIDGGLDASSLATELDARLPFWQRSLDMVILTAHRQDDLVGLQDIVTRYQVGEVVDAGMLHPNTGYALFRRTINERNIPYMQARKGAVIPLGSQVVFQVLWPVSPLHKGSTEELDDGLILRLQAPGLRLLLVGETALSKYALSGLLTTIDNSYLQAEVVQLVAETGKTFPTALQEVLQLAHPSTVVITPAILPSKLRNKAGATTVLTPASLQPINGAWQIEQTAQMGTLELSSNGSGWTISANA
;
A
#
# COMPACT_ATOMS: atom_id res chain seq x y z
N ALA A 1 -38.18 -10.39 -2.22
CA ALA A 1 -37.72 -11.00 -3.49
C ALA A 1 -37.02 -9.96 -4.36
N GLU A 2 -37.64 -8.81 -4.63
CA GLU A 2 -37.09 -7.76 -5.51
C GLU A 2 -35.74 -7.22 -5.06
N THR A 3 -35.56 -6.87 -3.78
CA THR A 3 -34.28 -6.32 -3.28
C THR A 3 -33.12 -7.31 -3.43
N ILE A 4 -33.37 -8.59 -3.17
CA ILE A 4 -32.37 -9.66 -3.34
C ILE A 4 -32.05 -9.85 -4.82
N ALA A 5 -33.06 -9.81 -5.71
CA ALA A 5 -32.88 -9.93 -7.15
C ALA A 5 -32.07 -8.75 -7.74
N VAL A 6 -32.29 -7.53 -7.24
CA VAL A 6 -31.51 -6.35 -7.63
C VAL A 6 -30.05 -6.50 -7.22
N THR A 7 -29.78 -6.90 -5.97
CA THR A 7 -28.40 -7.15 -5.49
C THR A 7 -27.71 -8.24 -6.31
N LEU A 8 -28.37 -9.38 -6.52
CA LEU A 8 -27.82 -10.48 -7.32
C LEU A 8 -27.53 -10.04 -8.76
N SER A 9 -28.42 -9.24 -9.36
CA SER A 9 -28.25 -8.77 -10.73
C SER A 9 -27.05 -7.83 -10.87
N ALA A 10 -26.88 -6.90 -9.93
CA ALA A 10 -25.73 -6.01 -9.90
C ALA A 10 -24.42 -6.79 -9.68
N GLU A 11 -24.46 -7.81 -8.83
CA GLU A 11 -23.31 -8.66 -8.54
C GLU A 11 -22.92 -9.52 -9.75
N ILE A 12 -23.87 -10.18 -10.41
CA ILE A 12 -23.66 -10.90 -11.68
C ILE A 12 -23.07 -9.97 -12.74
N ALA A 13 -23.58 -8.75 -12.87
CA ALA A 13 -23.07 -7.80 -13.86
C ALA A 13 -21.63 -7.33 -13.58
N THR A 14 -21.25 -7.21 -12.31
CA THR A 14 -19.93 -6.72 -11.89
C THR A 14 -18.92 -7.85 -11.63
N PHE A 15 -19.37 -9.09 -11.59
CA PHE A 15 -18.59 -10.28 -11.25
C PHE A 15 -17.25 -10.39 -12.01
N PRO A 16 -17.20 -10.27 -13.36
CA PRO A 16 -15.94 -10.40 -14.09
C PRO A 16 -14.98 -9.24 -13.80
N ILE A 17 -15.50 -8.04 -13.56
CA ILE A 17 -14.68 -6.85 -13.24
C ILE A 17 -13.98 -7.08 -11.91
N PHE A 18 -14.71 -7.52 -10.88
CA PHE A 18 -14.11 -7.81 -9.58
C PHE A 18 -13.08 -8.95 -9.68
N ALA A 19 -13.43 -10.04 -10.37
CA ALA A 19 -12.55 -11.19 -10.53
C ALA A 19 -11.25 -10.85 -11.29
N LEU A 20 -11.33 -10.06 -12.37
CA LEU A 20 -10.16 -9.64 -13.15
C LEU A 20 -9.29 -8.61 -12.42
N THR A 21 -9.90 -7.69 -11.67
CA THR A 21 -9.19 -6.56 -11.05
C THR A 21 -8.57 -6.95 -9.70
N PHE A 22 -9.32 -7.69 -8.87
CA PHE A 22 -8.89 -8.03 -7.52
C PHE A 22 -8.39 -9.46 -7.38
N GLN A 23 -8.47 -10.28 -8.44
CA GLN A 23 -8.11 -11.71 -8.42
C GLN A 23 -8.75 -12.47 -7.26
N GLN A 24 -9.92 -12.02 -6.82
CA GLN A 24 -10.68 -12.57 -5.72
C GLN A 24 -12.17 -12.48 -6.04
N VAL A 25 -12.90 -13.53 -5.70
CA VAL A 25 -14.35 -13.58 -5.80
C VAL A 25 -14.92 -13.70 -4.40
N SER A 26 -15.65 -12.70 -3.94
CA SER A 26 -16.30 -12.74 -2.63
C SER A 26 -17.61 -13.52 -2.72
N LEU A 27 -17.76 -14.57 -1.92
CA LEU A 27 -19.02 -15.33 -1.81
C LEU A 27 -19.97 -14.73 -0.79
N ILE A 28 -19.44 -13.91 0.11
CA ILE A 28 -20.19 -13.31 1.21
C ILE A 28 -20.76 -11.94 0.84
N ALA A 29 -20.32 -11.38 -0.29
CA ALA A 29 -20.80 -10.12 -0.85
C ALA A 29 -22.34 -9.98 -0.91
N PRO A 30 -23.14 -10.99 -1.33
CA PRO A 30 -24.59 -10.84 -1.37
C PRO A 30 -25.18 -10.61 0.04
N THR A 31 -24.66 -11.36 1.02
CA THR A 31 -25.11 -11.32 2.41
C THR A 31 -24.69 -10.01 3.08
N THR A 32 -23.45 -9.58 2.87
CA THR A 32 -22.95 -8.29 3.38
C THR A 32 -23.73 -7.13 2.75
N ASN A 33 -23.97 -7.17 1.44
CA ASN A 33 -24.75 -6.13 0.77
C ASN A 33 -26.20 -6.09 1.27
N LEU A 34 -26.82 -7.23 1.54
CA LEU A 34 -28.18 -7.27 2.09
C LEU A 34 -28.28 -6.58 3.46
N LEU A 35 -27.25 -6.72 4.29
CA LEU A 35 -27.19 -6.14 5.64
C LEU A 35 -26.74 -4.67 5.65
N SER A 36 -25.86 -4.28 4.73
CA SER A 36 -25.25 -2.94 4.72
C SER A 36 -25.91 -1.95 3.75
N VAL A 37 -26.33 -2.38 2.54
CA VAL A 37 -26.85 -1.49 1.49
C VAL A 37 -28.12 -0.72 1.90
N PRO A 38 -29.09 -1.29 2.65
CA PRO A 38 -30.26 -0.52 3.09
C PRO A 38 -29.89 0.70 3.96
N LEU A 39 -28.80 0.59 4.72
CA LEU A 39 -28.30 1.65 5.59
C LEU A 39 -27.40 2.63 4.82
N LEU A 40 -26.85 2.24 3.67
CA LEU A 40 -25.99 3.07 2.84
C LEU A 40 -26.70 4.34 2.37
N ALA A 41 -27.97 4.24 1.94
CA ALA A 41 -28.74 5.40 1.50
C ALA A 41 -28.93 6.42 2.64
N VAL A 42 -29.23 5.94 3.85
CA VAL A 42 -29.36 6.79 5.04
C VAL A 42 -28.01 7.44 5.38
N MET A 43 -26.93 6.68 5.27
CA MET A 43 -25.58 7.16 5.51
C MET A 43 -25.13 8.24 4.52
N ILE A 44 -25.51 8.14 3.24
CA ILE A 44 -25.21 9.18 2.25
C ILE A 44 -25.90 10.50 2.62
N VAL A 45 -27.17 10.45 3.01
CA VAL A 45 -27.93 11.64 3.43
C VAL A 45 -27.32 12.24 4.70
N LEU A 46 -27.00 11.42 5.70
CA LEU A 46 -26.35 11.89 6.92
C LEU A 46 -24.96 12.48 6.63
N GLY A 47 -24.17 11.86 5.74
CA GLY A 47 -22.87 12.38 5.32
C GLY A 47 -22.97 13.74 4.64
N LEU A 48 -23.93 13.91 3.72
CA LEU A 48 -24.24 15.19 3.10
C LEU A 48 -24.64 16.26 4.13
N LEU A 49 -25.48 15.90 5.11
CA LEU A 49 -25.87 16.80 6.19
C LEU A 49 -24.68 17.17 7.07
N ILE A 50 -23.81 16.22 7.42
CA ILE A 50 -22.60 16.45 8.22
C ILE A 50 -21.66 17.41 7.48
N CYS A 51 -21.38 17.16 6.20
CA CYS A 51 -20.52 18.03 5.39
C CYS A 51 -21.13 19.42 5.23
N GLY A 52 -22.41 19.50 4.84
CA GLY A 52 -23.09 20.77 4.61
C GLY A 52 -23.21 21.62 5.87
N THR A 53 -23.60 21.01 7.00
CA THR A 53 -23.71 21.74 8.28
C THR A 53 -22.34 21.99 8.92
N GLY A 54 -21.36 21.12 8.71
CA GLY A 54 -19.99 21.29 9.19
C GLY A 54 -19.28 22.49 8.56
N ILE A 55 -19.59 22.81 7.29
CA ILE A 55 -19.11 24.03 6.62
C ILE A 55 -19.69 25.29 7.29
N ILE A 56 -20.96 25.25 7.71
CA ILE A 56 -21.65 26.39 8.33
C ILE A 56 -21.20 26.57 9.79
N ALA A 57 -21.23 25.47 10.56
CA ALA A 57 -20.85 25.45 11.96
C ALA A 57 -20.47 24.04 12.39
N LEU A 58 -19.19 23.87 12.76
CA LEU A 58 -18.62 22.60 13.21
C LEU A 58 -19.45 21.87 14.30
N PRO A 59 -20.00 22.55 15.34
CA PRO A 59 -20.80 21.88 16.37
C PRO A 59 -22.06 21.19 15.84
N ILE A 60 -22.67 21.74 14.77
CA ILE A 60 -23.88 21.19 14.16
C ILE A 60 -23.53 19.93 13.34
N GLY A 61 -22.41 19.97 12.62
CA GLY A 61 -21.87 18.79 11.94
C GLY A 61 -21.58 17.64 12.91
N ILE A 62 -20.96 17.95 14.07
CA ILE A 62 -20.70 16.97 15.13
C ILE A 62 -22.00 16.38 15.69
N PHE A 63 -23.06 17.19 15.84
CA PHE A 63 -24.37 16.72 16.29
C PHE A 63 -24.94 15.65 15.34
N PHE A 64 -24.95 15.90 14.02
CA PHE A 64 -25.36 14.89 13.04
C PHE A 64 -24.41 13.69 12.98
N GLY A 65 -23.10 13.92 13.20
CA GLY A 65 -22.09 12.87 13.29
C GLY A 65 -22.38 11.83 14.38
N ARG A 66 -22.96 12.24 15.52
CA ARG A 66 -23.38 11.31 16.59
C ARG A 66 -24.47 10.34 16.14
N PHE A 67 -25.34 10.73 15.20
CA PHE A 67 -26.36 9.84 14.64
C PHE A 67 -25.80 8.95 13.53
N ALA A 68 -24.82 9.42 12.77
CA ALA A 68 -24.13 8.60 11.77
C ALA A 68 -23.24 7.54 12.41
N TRP A 69 -22.59 7.84 13.53
CA TRP A 69 -21.65 6.95 14.21
C TRP A 69 -22.19 5.53 14.49
N PRO A 70 -23.37 5.31 15.09
CA PRO A 70 -23.87 3.96 15.35
C PRO A 70 -24.21 3.19 14.07
N LEU A 71 -24.69 3.86 13.02
CA LEU A 71 -24.93 3.23 11.72
C LEU A 71 -23.61 2.82 11.05
N LEU A 72 -22.61 3.70 11.11
CA LEU A 72 -21.27 3.44 10.58
C LEU A 72 -20.61 2.27 11.33
N TRP A 73 -20.69 2.28 12.67
CA TRP A 73 -20.21 1.19 13.52
C TRP A 73 -20.88 -0.14 13.18
N TYR A 74 -22.21 -0.15 12.97
CA TYR A 74 -22.93 -1.34 12.55
C TYR A 74 -22.45 -1.85 11.19
N MET A 75 -22.38 -0.97 10.18
CA MET A 75 -21.95 -1.37 8.83
C MET A 75 -20.53 -1.92 8.84
N ILE A 76 -19.60 -1.27 9.54
CA ILE A 76 -18.22 -1.76 9.70
C ILE A 76 -18.24 -3.12 10.40
N THR A 77 -18.96 -3.25 11.52
CA THR A 77 -19.03 -4.52 12.28
C THR A 77 -19.55 -5.67 11.42
N VAL A 78 -20.62 -5.44 10.64
CA VAL A 78 -21.16 -6.44 9.72
C VAL A 78 -20.13 -6.84 8.68
N VAL A 79 -19.52 -5.87 8.00
CA VAL A 79 -18.51 -6.13 6.96
C VAL A 79 -17.32 -6.91 7.53
N THR A 80 -16.77 -6.48 8.67
CA THR A 80 -15.60 -7.13 9.29
C THR A 80 -15.93 -8.52 9.84
N ARG A 81 -17.13 -8.73 10.39
CA ARG A 81 -17.56 -10.08 10.83
C ARG A 81 -17.73 -11.00 9.63
N CYS A 82 -18.36 -10.52 8.57
CA CYS A 82 -18.54 -11.26 7.33
C CYS A 82 -17.21 -11.62 6.66
N SER A 83 -16.20 -10.72 6.69
CA SER A 83 -14.89 -10.99 6.08
C SER A 83 -14.07 -12.05 6.82
N THR A 84 -14.36 -12.31 8.11
CA THR A 84 -13.67 -13.33 8.91
C THR A 84 -14.22 -14.76 8.74
N LEU A 85 -15.33 -14.93 8.03
CA LEU A 85 -15.92 -16.26 7.82
C LEU A 85 -15.05 -17.11 6.86
N PRO A 86 -14.90 -18.42 7.13
CA PRO A 86 -14.22 -19.32 6.21
C PRO A 86 -14.96 -19.32 4.87
N LEU A 87 -14.22 -19.18 3.76
CA LEU A 87 -14.75 -19.04 2.39
C LEU A 87 -15.36 -17.67 2.06
N ALA A 88 -15.05 -16.61 2.82
CA ALA A 88 -15.50 -15.25 2.48
C ALA A 88 -15.12 -14.82 1.06
N PHE A 89 -13.98 -15.29 0.57
CA PHE A 89 -13.56 -15.12 -0.81
C PHE A 89 -12.77 -16.33 -1.31
N PHE A 90 -12.76 -16.50 -2.63
CA PHE A 90 -11.90 -17.43 -3.34
C PHE A 90 -10.88 -16.66 -4.19
N PRO A 91 -9.58 -16.94 -4.04
CA PRO A 91 -8.57 -16.39 -4.95
C PRO A 91 -8.75 -17.01 -6.33
N VAL A 92 -8.77 -16.16 -7.36
CA VAL A 92 -8.83 -16.59 -8.76
C VAL A 92 -7.59 -16.06 -9.46
N ASN A 93 -6.63 -16.96 -9.69
CA ASN A 93 -5.36 -16.59 -10.31
C ASN A 93 -5.50 -16.61 -11.84
N ASN A 94 -4.88 -15.62 -12.49
CA ASN A 94 -4.59 -15.66 -13.92
C ASN A 94 -5.81 -15.66 -14.86
N LEU A 95 -6.84 -14.87 -14.54
CA LEU A 95 -7.98 -14.68 -15.44
C LEU A 95 -7.59 -13.83 -16.66
N ASN A 96 -7.75 -14.42 -17.85
CA ASN A 96 -7.58 -13.71 -19.11
C ASN A 96 -8.74 -12.73 -19.34
N THR A 97 -8.46 -11.51 -19.79
CA THR A 97 -9.45 -10.50 -20.17
C THR A 97 -10.49 -11.04 -21.18
N GLY A 98 -10.08 -11.96 -22.06
CA GLY A 98 -10.97 -12.66 -22.99
C GLY A 98 -12.07 -13.49 -22.30
N ALA A 99 -11.79 -14.06 -21.14
CA ALA A 99 -12.79 -14.80 -20.35
C ALA A 99 -13.89 -13.85 -19.80
N GLY A 100 -13.51 -12.63 -19.41
CA GLY A 100 -14.46 -11.60 -18.98
C GLY A 100 -15.41 -11.18 -20.12
N TRP A 101 -14.87 -10.96 -21.32
CA TRP A 101 -15.70 -10.68 -22.50
C TRP A 101 -16.60 -11.86 -22.89
N GLY A 102 -16.09 -13.10 -22.80
CA GLY A 102 -16.87 -14.31 -23.00
C GLY A 102 -18.04 -14.42 -22.03
N TYR A 103 -17.82 -14.11 -20.74
CA TYR A 103 -18.88 -14.04 -19.74
C TYR A 103 -19.95 -13.03 -20.11
N TYR A 104 -19.58 -11.80 -20.49
CA TYR A 104 -20.55 -10.78 -20.89
C TYR A 104 -21.34 -11.17 -22.15
N GLY A 105 -20.68 -11.84 -23.12
CA GLY A 105 -21.35 -12.39 -24.30
C GLY A 105 -22.41 -13.44 -23.94
N LEU A 106 -22.07 -14.36 -23.03
CA LEU A 106 -22.99 -15.39 -22.52
C LEU A 106 -24.14 -14.76 -21.73
N LEU A 107 -23.85 -13.80 -20.85
CA LEU A 107 -24.84 -13.05 -20.09
C LEU A 107 -25.83 -12.33 -21.02
N ALA A 108 -25.33 -11.67 -22.07
CA ALA A 108 -26.15 -10.99 -23.07
C ALA A 108 -27.04 -11.98 -23.85
N LEU A 109 -26.53 -13.17 -24.18
CA LEU A 109 -27.29 -14.21 -24.87
C LEU A 109 -28.40 -14.79 -23.98
N ILE A 110 -28.09 -15.09 -22.72
CA ILE A 110 -29.07 -15.60 -21.73
C ILE A 110 -30.16 -14.56 -21.48
N THR A 111 -29.78 -13.31 -21.19
CA THR A 111 -30.74 -12.23 -20.95
C THR A 111 -31.61 -11.95 -22.19
N SER A 112 -31.03 -11.93 -23.39
CA SER A 112 -31.76 -11.76 -24.66
C SER A 112 -32.76 -12.91 -24.91
N THR A 113 -32.37 -14.15 -24.67
CA THR A 113 -33.27 -15.32 -24.84
C THR A 113 -34.38 -15.35 -23.81
N LEU A 114 -34.10 -14.99 -22.56
CA LEU A 114 -35.12 -14.86 -21.50
C LEU A 114 -36.09 -13.71 -21.78
N LEU A 115 -35.60 -12.55 -22.21
CA LEU A 115 -36.43 -11.40 -22.58
C LEU A 115 -37.31 -11.69 -23.80
N ARG A 116 -36.81 -12.46 -24.79
CA ARG A 116 -37.60 -12.88 -25.95
C ARG A 116 -38.66 -13.94 -25.62
N ARG A 117 -38.39 -14.78 -24.61
CA ARG A 117 -39.31 -15.84 -24.16
C ARG A 117 -40.28 -15.38 -23.07
N TRP A 118 -40.11 -14.18 -22.52
CA TRP A 118 -41.02 -13.66 -21.52
C TRP A 118 -42.34 -13.27 -22.18
N PRO A 119 -43.47 -13.91 -21.81
CA PRO A 119 -44.76 -13.56 -22.37
C PRO A 119 -45.07 -12.12 -21.95
N GLN A 120 -45.21 -11.25 -22.95
CA GLN A 120 -45.60 -9.86 -22.75
C GLN A 120 -47.04 -9.86 -22.25
N GLN A 121 -47.23 -9.89 -20.92
CA GLN A 121 -48.54 -9.75 -20.30
C GLN A 121 -49.12 -8.40 -20.73
N GLN A 122 -50.03 -8.46 -21.70
CA GLN A 122 -50.89 -7.37 -22.12
C GLN A 122 -51.83 -7.07 -20.94
N HIS A 123 -51.42 -6.17 -20.06
CA HIS A 123 -52.37 -5.51 -19.17
C HIS A 123 -53.17 -4.48 -19.98
N SER A 124 -54.27 -4.95 -20.58
CA SER A 124 -55.37 -4.09 -21.02
C SER A 124 -56.35 -3.90 -19.87
N GLY A 125 -56.42 -2.68 -19.32
CA GLY A 125 -57.36 -2.33 -18.26
C GLY A 125 -57.27 -0.86 -17.84
N LEU A 126 -58.17 -0.06 -18.39
CA LEU A 126 -58.48 1.37 -18.18
C LEU A 126 -58.19 1.96 -16.78
N LEU A 127 -57.45 3.08 -16.71
CA LEU A 127 -57.90 4.42 -16.23
C LEU A 127 -56.75 5.46 -16.18
N LYS A 128 -56.93 6.52 -16.98
CA LYS A 128 -56.55 7.94 -16.87
C LYS A 128 -55.13 8.41 -16.46
N ALA A 129 -54.58 9.19 -17.40
CA ALA A 129 -53.69 10.37 -17.27
C ALA A 129 -52.28 10.17 -16.69
N THR A 130 -51.32 9.91 -17.59
CA THR A 130 -49.89 10.20 -17.38
C THR A 130 -49.34 10.95 -18.60
N PRO A 131 -48.33 11.84 -18.43
CA PRO A 131 -47.78 12.67 -19.51
C PRO A 131 -47.24 11.79 -20.65
N PRO A 132 -47.10 12.32 -21.89
CA PRO A 132 -46.77 11.49 -23.04
C PRO A 132 -45.50 10.68 -22.78
N PRO A 133 -45.53 9.34 -22.91
CA PRO A 133 -44.35 8.54 -22.67
C PRO A 133 -43.33 8.92 -23.75
N LEU A 134 -42.20 9.50 -23.34
CA LEU A 134 -41.01 9.62 -24.17
C LEU A 134 -40.82 8.31 -24.93
N SER A 135 -40.66 8.40 -26.26
CA SER A 135 -40.58 7.21 -27.11
C SER A 135 -39.54 6.23 -26.54
N ARG A 136 -39.76 4.91 -26.70
CA ARG A 136 -38.82 3.89 -26.18
C ARG A 136 -37.37 4.15 -26.65
N GLY A 137 -37.19 4.79 -27.81
CA GLY A 137 -35.89 5.24 -28.32
C GLY A 137 -35.32 6.41 -27.53
N THR A 138 -36.13 7.44 -27.26
CA THR A 138 -35.72 8.62 -26.48
C THR A 138 -35.41 8.29 -25.03
N ARG A 139 -36.19 7.39 -24.40
CA ARG A 139 -35.91 6.92 -23.03
C ARG A 139 -34.63 6.10 -22.94
N ARG A 140 -34.33 5.26 -23.94
CA ARG A 140 -33.04 4.56 -24.05
C ARG A 140 -31.91 5.54 -24.26
N LEU A 141 -32.08 6.54 -25.13
CA LEU A 141 -31.07 7.56 -25.40
C LEU A 141 -30.74 8.40 -24.14
N ILE A 142 -31.75 8.75 -23.33
CA ILE A 142 -31.55 9.43 -22.05
C ILE A 142 -30.84 8.52 -21.04
N GLN A 143 -31.20 7.23 -20.96
CA GLN A 143 -30.52 6.28 -20.08
C GLN A 143 -29.06 6.04 -20.48
N PHE A 144 -28.79 5.88 -21.78
CA PHE A 144 -27.42 5.75 -22.31
C PHE A 144 -26.63 7.06 -22.15
N GLY A 145 -27.27 8.21 -22.35
CA GLY A 145 -26.65 9.52 -22.12
C GLY A 145 -26.31 9.76 -20.65
N ALA A 146 -27.22 9.41 -19.73
CA ALA A 146 -26.95 9.49 -18.29
C ALA A 146 -25.85 8.52 -17.86
N ALA A 147 -25.85 7.28 -18.36
CA ALA A 147 -24.79 6.31 -18.10
C ALA A 147 -23.43 6.79 -18.66
N LEU A 148 -23.41 7.39 -19.86
CA LEU A 148 -22.21 7.95 -20.47
C LEU A 148 -21.69 9.17 -19.71
N ILE A 149 -22.58 10.04 -19.23
CA ILE A 149 -22.21 11.19 -18.38
C ILE A 149 -21.66 10.72 -17.04
N ILE A 150 -22.27 9.71 -16.41
CA ILE A 150 -21.75 9.11 -15.18
C ILE A 150 -20.37 8.51 -15.44
N MET A 151 -20.19 7.75 -16.53
CA MET A 151 -18.92 7.14 -16.94
C MET A 151 -17.84 8.17 -17.29
N LEU A 152 -18.22 9.29 -17.92
CA LEU A 152 -17.31 10.42 -18.20
C LEU A 152 -16.98 11.19 -16.91
N ALA A 153 -17.92 11.36 -15.98
CA ALA A 153 -17.70 12.06 -14.72
C ALA A 153 -16.83 11.26 -13.74
N THR A 154 -16.96 9.92 -13.70
CA THR A 154 -16.03 9.05 -12.94
C THR A 154 -14.72 8.79 -13.69
N GLY A 155 -14.74 8.69 -15.02
CA GLY A 155 -13.52 8.49 -15.82
C GLY A 155 -12.59 9.70 -15.83
N THR A 156 -13.13 10.92 -15.85
CA THR A 156 -12.33 12.16 -15.84
C THR A 156 -11.69 12.43 -14.48
N THR A 157 -12.32 12.05 -13.37
CA THR A 157 -11.72 12.18 -12.02
C THR A 157 -10.61 11.15 -11.79
N ALA A 158 -10.72 9.95 -12.36
CA ALA A 158 -9.63 8.95 -12.33
C ALA A 158 -8.41 9.37 -13.17
N LEU A 159 -8.63 10.03 -14.32
CA LEU A 159 -7.56 10.59 -15.15
C LEU A 159 -6.95 11.88 -14.59
N ALA A 160 -7.62 12.53 -13.64
CA ALA A 160 -7.18 13.78 -13.02
C ALA A 160 -6.34 13.57 -11.74
N VAL A 161 -6.13 12.33 -11.29
CA VAL A 161 -5.13 12.02 -10.26
C VAL A 161 -3.74 12.14 -10.90
N ARG A 162 -3.34 13.38 -11.19
CA ARG A 162 -1.94 13.72 -11.45
C ARG A 162 -1.19 13.57 -10.15
N SER A 163 0.03 13.02 -10.21
CA SER A 163 0.96 13.09 -9.10
C SER A 163 1.06 14.55 -8.67
N ASP A 164 1.12 14.83 -7.37
CA ASP A 164 1.25 16.18 -6.81
C ASP A 164 2.57 16.89 -7.25
N GLY A 165 3.31 16.31 -8.20
CA GLY A 165 4.58 16.82 -8.72
C GLY A 165 5.71 16.77 -7.69
N GLN A 166 5.51 16.09 -6.57
CA GLN A 166 6.45 16.00 -5.46
C GLN A 166 7.01 14.58 -5.33
N LEU A 167 8.27 14.50 -4.88
CA LEU A 167 8.85 13.24 -4.44
C LEU A 167 8.33 12.99 -3.03
N THR A 168 7.65 11.87 -2.82
CA THR A 168 7.16 11.45 -1.51
C THR A 168 7.85 10.15 -1.10
N ILE A 169 8.46 10.13 0.08
CA ILE A 169 9.05 8.94 0.70
C ILE A 169 8.29 8.71 2.00
N THR A 170 7.54 7.62 2.07
CA THR A 170 6.67 7.31 3.20
C THR A 170 7.17 6.09 3.93
N PHE A 171 7.47 6.24 5.21
CA PHE A 171 7.78 5.13 6.12
C PHE A 171 6.45 4.58 6.64
N LEU A 172 6.05 3.42 6.12
CA LEU A 172 4.73 2.84 6.34
C LEU A 172 4.63 2.22 7.73
N ASN A 173 3.46 2.38 8.36
CA ASN A 173 3.15 1.72 9.61
C ASN A 173 2.61 0.30 9.35
N VAL A 174 3.52 -0.64 9.13
CA VAL A 174 3.17 -2.05 8.88
C VAL A 174 3.25 -2.86 10.18
N GLY A 175 2.10 -3.36 10.64
CA GLY A 175 2.04 -4.21 11.83
C GLY A 175 0.61 -4.66 12.13
N PRO A 176 0.41 -5.79 12.85
CA PRO A 176 -0.92 -6.29 13.12
C PRO A 176 -1.78 -5.24 13.84
N ALA A 177 -3.04 -5.05 13.44
CA ALA A 177 -3.94 -3.98 13.92
C ALA A 177 -4.15 -3.87 15.46
N THR A 178 -3.68 -4.86 16.23
CA THR A 178 -3.76 -4.91 17.70
C THR A 178 -2.40 -4.77 18.40
N LYS A 179 -1.32 -4.55 17.63
CA LYS A 179 0.07 -4.53 18.10
C LYS A 179 0.82 -3.32 17.52
N PRO A 180 1.90 -2.86 18.17
CA PRO A 180 2.75 -1.83 17.59
C PRO A 180 3.32 -2.28 16.24
N ALA A 181 3.54 -1.29 15.37
CA ALA A 181 4.24 -1.40 14.10
C ALA A 181 5.49 -2.29 14.22
N GLN A 182 5.65 -3.24 13.32
CA GLN A 182 6.75 -4.20 13.34
C GLN A 182 7.20 -4.52 11.91
N GLY A 183 8.47 -4.24 11.63
CA GLY A 183 9.08 -4.45 10.32
C GLY A 183 9.15 -3.17 9.50
N GLU A 184 10.01 -3.18 8.50
CA GLU A 184 10.27 -2.04 7.63
C GLU A 184 9.47 -2.14 6.34
N ALA A 185 8.84 -1.04 5.95
CA ALA A 185 8.30 -0.85 4.61
C ALA A 185 8.32 0.64 4.25
N ILE A 186 8.96 0.98 3.13
CA ILE A 186 9.12 2.37 2.68
C ILE A 186 8.62 2.49 1.25
N LEU A 187 7.60 3.33 1.05
CA LEU A 187 7.08 3.64 -0.27
C LEU A 187 7.75 4.91 -0.81
N VAL A 188 8.41 4.80 -1.96
CA VAL A 188 8.98 5.94 -2.68
C VAL A 188 8.13 6.20 -3.92
N ARG A 189 7.65 7.43 -4.07
CA ARG A 189 6.92 7.88 -5.27
C ARG A 189 7.59 9.12 -5.84
N THR A 190 8.01 9.03 -7.09
CA THR A 190 8.73 10.11 -7.77
C THR A 190 7.77 11.13 -8.37
N ARG A 191 8.31 12.30 -8.74
CA ARG A 191 7.54 13.36 -9.40
C ARG A 191 6.89 12.92 -10.70
N ASP A 192 7.60 12.08 -11.47
CA ASP A 192 7.14 11.49 -12.72
C ASP A 192 6.27 10.24 -12.52
N GLY A 193 5.83 9.97 -11.30
CA GLY A 193 4.82 8.94 -10.99
C GLY A 193 5.35 7.51 -10.90
N LYS A 194 6.68 7.34 -10.86
CA LYS A 194 7.31 6.03 -10.64
C LYS A 194 7.22 5.65 -9.18
N THR A 195 7.01 4.37 -8.91
CA THR A 195 6.86 3.85 -7.55
C THR A 195 7.86 2.74 -7.25
N ALA A 196 8.53 2.87 -6.11
CA ALA A 196 9.37 1.82 -5.54
C ALA A 196 8.89 1.48 -4.13
N LEU A 197 8.90 0.19 -3.80
CA LEU A 197 8.67 -0.29 -2.44
C LEU A 197 9.95 -0.92 -1.92
N ILE A 198 10.43 -0.45 -0.77
CA ILE A 198 11.61 -0.96 -0.09
C ILE A 198 11.14 -1.69 1.15
N ASP A 199 11.38 -3.00 1.19
CA ASP A 199 10.89 -3.93 2.21
C ASP A 199 9.35 -3.95 2.33
N GLY A 200 8.81 -4.96 3.00
CA GLY A 200 7.37 -5.22 3.04
C GLY A 200 6.78 -5.42 4.43
N GLY A 201 7.60 -5.41 5.46
CA GLY A 201 7.16 -5.72 6.82
C GLY A 201 6.59 -7.13 6.99
N LEU A 202 6.16 -7.39 8.22
CA LEU A 202 5.69 -8.71 8.66
C LEU A 202 4.24 -9.03 8.27
N ASP A 203 3.43 -8.02 7.92
CA ASP A 203 1.99 -8.16 7.77
C ASP A 203 1.52 -7.68 6.40
N ALA A 204 1.26 -8.63 5.50
CA ALA A 204 0.81 -8.35 4.14
C ALA A 204 -0.52 -7.59 4.09
N SER A 205 -1.44 -7.84 5.04
CA SER A 205 -2.73 -7.12 5.11
C SER A 205 -2.57 -5.64 5.45
N SER A 206 -1.71 -5.33 6.41
CA SER A 206 -1.44 -3.95 6.83
C SER A 206 -0.67 -3.21 5.73
N LEU A 207 0.32 -3.85 5.10
CA LEU A 207 0.98 -3.29 3.92
C LEU A 207 -0.02 -2.98 2.81
N ALA A 208 -0.92 -3.91 2.48
CA ALA A 208 -1.95 -3.68 1.47
C ALA A 208 -2.86 -2.50 1.82
N THR A 209 -3.23 -2.36 3.09
CA THR A 209 -4.06 -1.23 3.59
C THR A 209 -3.31 0.10 3.44
N GLU A 210 -2.03 0.14 3.84
CA GLU A 210 -1.19 1.33 3.73
C GLU A 210 -0.94 1.73 2.26
N LEU A 211 -0.79 0.76 1.36
CA LEU A 211 -0.67 1.01 -0.08
C LEU A 211 -1.99 1.48 -0.69
N ASP A 212 -3.12 0.84 -0.39
CA ASP A 212 -4.44 1.21 -0.90
C ASP A 212 -4.86 2.63 -0.44
N ALA A 213 -4.34 3.11 0.70
CA ALA A 213 -4.55 4.48 1.18
C ALA A 213 -3.73 5.54 0.42
N ARG A 214 -2.64 5.15 -0.28
CA ARG A 214 -1.66 6.08 -0.89
C ARG A 214 -1.52 5.95 -2.39
N LEU A 215 -1.87 4.79 -2.92
CA LEU A 215 -1.93 4.52 -4.34
C LEU A 215 -3.39 4.64 -4.80
N PRO A 216 -3.63 5.12 -6.02
CA PRO A 216 -4.95 5.02 -6.62
C PRO A 216 -5.44 3.58 -6.61
N PHE A 217 -6.74 3.35 -6.37
CA PHE A 217 -7.30 2.00 -6.24
C PHE A 217 -7.06 1.08 -7.44
N TRP A 218 -6.79 1.65 -8.63
CA TRP A 218 -6.48 0.92 -9.85
C TRP A 218 -4.98 0.67 -10.06
N GLN A 219 -4.10 1.35 -9.33
CA GLN A 219 -2.65 1.22 -9.48
C GLN A 219 -2.17 -0.04 -8.78
N ARG A 220 -2.15 -1.15 -9.53
CA ARG A 220 -1.60 -2.45 -9.11
C ARG A 220 -0.26 -2.76 -9.78
N SER A 221 0.52 -1.72 -10.05
CA SER A 221 1.88 -1.83 -10.60
C SER A 221 2.87 -1.04 -9.76
N LEU A 222 4.03 -1.64 -9.52
CA LEU A 222 5.20 -0.99 -8.92
C LEU A 222 6.36 -1.09 -9.91
N ASP A 223 7.07 0.01 -10.13
CA ASP A 223 8.23 -0.01 -11.03
C ASP A 223 9.39 -0.79 -10.43
N MET A 224 9.54 -0.75 -9.09
CA MET A 224 10.64 -1.39 -8.40
C MET A 224 10.24 -1.95 -7.04
N VAL A 225 10.78 -3.10 -6.69
CA VAL A 225 10.73 -3.65 -5.33
C VAL A 225 12.16 -3.94 -4.88
N ILE A 226 12.54 -3.42 -3.72
CA ILE A 226 13.87 -3.59 -3.14
C ILE A 226 13.74 -4.35 -1.84
N LEU A 227 14.51 -5.44 -1.68
CA LEU A 227 14.66 -6.16 -0.43
C LEU A 227 16.03 -5.81 0.17
N THR A 228 16.06 -5.15 1.31
CA THR A 228 17.31 -4.71 1.95
C THR A 228 17.95 -5.80 2.80
N ALA A 229 17.15 -6.57 3.54
CA ALA A 229 17.60 -7.67 4.39
C ALA A 229 16.84 -8.97 4.10
N HIS A 230 17.51 -10.12 4.22
CA HIS A 230 16.93 -11.44 3.87
C HIS A 230 16.13 -12.08 5.02
N ARG A 231 15.66 -11.28 5.96
CA ARG A 231 14.91 -11.76 7.12
C ARG A 231 13.43 -11.89 6.82
N GLN A 232 12.73 -12.65 7.66
CA GLN A 232 11.29 -12.81 7.51
C GLN A 232 10.51 -11.51 7.78
N ASP A 233 11.09 -10.59 8.57
CA ASP A 233 10.52 -9.28 8.92
C ASP A 233 10.17 -8.44 7.71
N ASP A 234 10.99 -8.51 6.68
CA ASP A 234 10.96 -7.58 5.55
C ASP A 234 10.35 -8.24 4.31
N LEU A 235 10.26 -9.57 4.32
CA LEU A 235 9.92 -10.37 3.15
C LEU A 235 8.45 -10.77 3.05
N VAL A 236 7.73 -10.89 4.18
CA VAL A 236 6.35 -11.41 4.18
C VAL A 236 5.41 -10.52 3.36
N GLY A 237 5.45 -9.21 3.57
CA GLY A 237 4.67 -8.29 2.74
C GLY A 237 5.11 -8.30 1.27
N LEU A 238 6.42 -8.35 1.00
CA LEU A 238 6.93 -8.35 -0.37
C LEU A 238 6.52 -9.62 -1.15
N GLN A 239 6.42 -10.77 -0.49
CA GLN A 239 5.89 -11.99 -1.10
C GLN A 239 4.46 -11.78 -1.63
N ASP A 240 3.61 -11.08 -0.88
CA ASP A 240 2.25 -10.77 -1.33
C ASP A 240 2.26 -9.80 -2.52
N ILE A 241 3.15 -8.79 -2.47
CA ILE A 241 3.33 -7.81 -3.54
C ILE A 241 3.74 -8.48 -4.86
N VAL A 242 4.80 -9.29 -4.88
CA VAL A 242 5.24 -9.96 -6.14
C VAL A 242 4.20 -10.96 -6.67
N THR A 243 3.33 -11.47 -5.79
CA THR A 243 2.23 -12.36 -6.17
C THR A 243 1.07 -11.60 -6.82
N ARG A 244 0.74 -10.39 -6.37
CA ARG A 244 -0.47 -9.67 -6.78
C ARG A 244 -0.24 -8.47 -7.69
N TYR A 245 0.86 -7.74 -7.49
CA TYR A 245 1.21 -6.56 -8.28
C TYR A 245 1.98 -6.94 -9.55
N GLN A 246 1.91 -6.08 -10.55
CA GLN A 246 2.86 -6.07 -11.67
C GLN A 246 4.12 -5.33 -11.21
N VAL A 247 5.22 -6.05 -11.05
CA VAL A 247 6.50 -5.49 -10.60
C VAL A 247 7.43 -5.36 -11.79
N GLY A 248 7.98 -4.16 -12.00
CA GLY A 248 8.91 -3.87 -13.09
C GLY A 248 10.28 -4.52 -12.90
N GLU A 249 10.85 -4.41 -11.70
CA GLU A 249 12.12 -5.04 -11.33
C GLU A 249 12.18 -5.33 -9.83
N VAL A 250 12.82 -6.44 -9.45
CA VAL A 250 13.16 -6.76 -8.07
C VAL A 250 14.67 -6.66 -7.86
N VAL A 251 15.08 -5.97 -6.81
CA VAL A 251 16.49 -5.76 -6.44
C VAL A 251 16.75 -6.34 -5.05
N ASP A 252 17.79 -7.14 -4.89
CA ASP A 252 18.29 -7.57 -3.57
C ASP A 252 19.82 -7.79 -3.58
N ALA A 253 20.41 -8.14 -2.43
CA ALA A 253 21.83 -8.47 -2.36
C ALA A 253 22.18 -9.89 -2.87
N GLY A 254 21.24 -10.65 -3.42
CA GLY A 254 21.47 -11.93 -4.07
C GLY A 254 22.11 -13.00 -3.19
N MET A 255 21.79 -12.99 -1.89
CA MET A 255 22.30 -13.98 -0.95
C MET A 255 21.61 -15.32 -1.14
N LEU A 256 22.38 -16.42 -1.08
CA LEU A 256 21.85 -17.77 -1.04
C LEU A 256 21.69 -18.20 0.42
N HIS A 257 20.58 -17.82 1.06
CA HIS A 257 20.31 -18.19 2.45
C HIS A 257 19.25 -19.31 2.53
N PRO A 258 19.36 -20.29 3.46
CA PRO A 258 18.38 -21.37 3.65
C PRO A 258 17.07 -20.88 4.32
N ASN A 259 16.56 -19.72 3.94
CA ASN A 259 15.28 -19.20 4.40
C ASN A 259 14.16 -19.64 3.45
N THR A 260 13.18 -20.37 3.97
CA THR A 260 12.02 -20.85 3.18
C THR A 260 11.19 -19.72 2.58
N GLY A 261 11.08 -18.59 3.30
CA GLY A 261 10.39 -17.40 2.80
C GLY A 261 11.12 -16.81 1.59
N TYR A 262 12.43 -16.64 1.68
CA TYR A 262 13.25 -16.14 0.57
C TYR A 262 13.24 -17.09 -0.64
N ALA A 263 13.28 -18.40 -0.40
CA ALA A 263 13.13 -19.39 -1.47
C ALA A 263 11.78 -19.27 -2.20
N LEU A 264 10.68 -19.06 -1.46
CA LEU A 264 9.36 -18.82 -2.05
C LEU A 264 9.32 -17.51 -2.85
N PHE A 265 9.93 -16.45 -2.33
CA PHE A 265 10.04 -15.15 -2.99
C PHE A 265 10.77 -15.27 -4.32
N ARG A 266 11.96 -15.87 -4.32
CA ARG A 266 12.77 -16.11 -5.53
C ARG A 266 12.07 -17.02 -6.53
N ARG A 267 11.36 -18.04 -6.06
CA ARG A 267 10.53 -18.90 -6.91
C ARG A 267 9.41 -18.10 -7.58
N THR A 268 8.69 -17.27 -6.82
CA THR A 268 7.57 -16.46 -7.35
C THR A 268 8.06 -15.47 -8.41
N ILE A 269 9.19 -14.81 -8.15
CA ILE A 269 9.85 -13.90 -9.12
C ILE A 269 10.16 -14.63 -10.43
N ASN A 270 10.73 -15.83 -10.34
CA ASN A 270 11.07 -16.64 -11.51
C ASN A 270 9.82 -17.13 -12.26
N GLU A 271 8.83 -17.68 -11.55
CA GLU A 271 7.58 -18.17 -12.15
C GLU A 271 6.79 -17.05 -12.86
N ARG A 272 6.89 -15.81 -12.36
CA ARG A 272 6.24 -14.64 -12.96
C ARG A 272 7.12 -13.90 -13.98
N ASN A 273 8.35 -14.36 -14.23
CA ASN A 273 9.32 -13.72 -15.11
C ASN A 273 9.57 -12.24 -14.77
N ILE A 274 9.61 -11.92 -13.48
CA ILE A 274 9.91 -10.55 -13.04
C ILE A 274 11.42 -10.32 -13.18
N PRO A 275 11.86 -9.22 -13.82
CA PRO A 275 13.27 -8.84 -13.89
C PRO A 275 13.89 -8.79 -12.49
N TYR A 276 15.08 -9.36 -12.35
CA TYR A 276 15.74 -9.51 -11.06
C TYR A 276 17.20 -9.08 -11.16
N MET A 277 17.60 -8.15 -10.29
CA MET A 277 18.94 -7.58 -10.23
C MET A 277 19.59 -7.87 -8.87
N GLN A 278 20.82 -8.39 -8.92
CA GLN A 278 21.68 -8.50 -7.74
C GLN A 278 22.49 -7.22 -7.55
N ALA A 279 22.11 -6.44 -6.55
CA ALA A 279 22.77 -5.19 -6.20
C ALA A 279 24.07 -5.43 -5.43
N ARG A 280 25.12 -4.70 -5.79
CA ARG A 280 26.42 -4.67 -5.11
C ARG A 280 26.93 -3.24 -5.05
N LYS A 281 27.90 -2.98 -4.18
CA LYS A 281 28.59 -1.70 -4.07
C LYS A 281 28.94 -1.15 -5.46
N GLY A 282 28.54 0.09 -5.71
CA GLY A 282 28.77 0.82 -6.95
C GLY A 282 27.66 0.67 -7.99
N ALA A 283 26.67 -0.19 -7.77
CA ALA A 283 25.49 -0.24 -8.63
C ALA A 283 24.68 1.06 -8.49
N VAL A 284 24.16 1.52 -9.64
CA VAL A 284 23.35 2.74 -9.75
C VAL A 284 22.06 2.36 -10.44
N ILE A 285 20.95 2.55 -9.75
CA ILE A 285 19.63 2.05 -10.14
C ILE A 285 18.70 3.26 -10.26
N PRO A 286 18.36 3.71 -11.48
CA PRO A 286 17.48 4.85 -11.66
C PRO A 286 16.02 4.48 -11.36
N LEU A 287 15.31 5.38 -10.68
CA LEU A 287 13.86 5.33 -10.50
C LEU A 287 13.26 6.58 -11.15
N GLY A 288 12.78 6.42 -12.38
CA GLY A 288 12.31 7.54 -13.18
C GLY A 288 13.45 8.47 -13.62
N SER A 289 13.13 9.75 -13.76
CA SER A 289 14.01 10.75 -14.39
C SER A 289 14.94 11.49 -13.43
N GLN A 290 14.57 11.59 -12.15
CA GLN A 290 15.26 12.46 -11.18
C GLN A 290 15.71 11.74 -9.91
N VAL A 291 15.28 10.50 -9.69
CA VAL A 291 15.61 9.73 -8.48
C VAL A 291 16.52 8.59 -8.87
N VAL A 292 17.59 8.41 -8.10
CA VAL A 292 18.56 7.34 -8.32
C VAL A 292 18.91 6.71 -6.98
N PHE A 293 18.90 5.38 -6.93
CA PHE A 293 19.47 4.60 -5.84
C PHE A 293 20.92 4.25 -6.16
N GLN A 294 21.83 4.61 -5.27
CA GLN A 294 23.23 4.19 -5.29
C GLN A 294 23.43 3.12 -4.22
N VAL A 295 23.92 1.96 -4.63
CA VAL A 295 24.19 0.86 -3.72
C VAL A 295 25.58 1.06 -3.12
N LEU A 296 25.65 1.31 -1.82
CA LEU A 296 26.91 1.53 -1.09
C LEU A 296 27.45 0.24 -0.49
N TRP A 297 26.58 -0.71 -0.18
CA TRP A 297 26.91 -2.00 0.44
C TRP A 297 25.88 -3.06 0.01
N PRO A 298 26.23 -4.36 -0.10
CA PRO A 298 27.52 -5.01 0.20
C PRO A 298 28.52 -5.01 -0.94
N VAL A 299 29.78 -5.29 -0.60
CA VAL A 299 30.85 -5.55 -1.58
C VAL A 299 30.70 -6.92 -2.24
N SER A 300 31.49 -7.17 -3.28
CA SER A 300 31.62 -8.50 -3.89
C SER A 300 33.02 -9.06 -3.63
N PRO A 301 33.16 -10.31 -3.18
CA PRO A 301 32.11 -11.26 -2.81
C PRO A 301 31.37 -10.87 -1.51
N LEU A 302 30.19 -11.47 -1.29
CA LEU A 302 29.46 -11.35 -0.03
C LEU A 302 30.27 -11.92 1.13
N HIS A 303 30.05 -11.38 2.32
CA HIS A 303 30.63 -11.92 3.54
C HIS A 303 30.13 -13.35 3.78
N LYS A 304 30.97 -14.16 4.42
CA LYS A 304 30.57 -15.49 4.88
C LYS A 304 30.85 -15.58 6.36
N GLY A 305 29.79 -15.78 7.14
CA GLY A 305 29.82 -15.62 8.58
C GLY A 305 28.57 -16.13 9.27
N SER A 306 28.49 -15.94 10.57
CA SER A 306 27.31 -16.36 11.36
C SER A 306 26.12 -15.39 11.24
N THR A 307 26.35 -14.19 10.71
CA THR A 307 25.41 -13.07 10.65
C THR A 307 25.29 -12.49 9.25
N GLU A 308 25.47 -13.33 8.22
CA GLU A 308 25.43 -12.96 6.79
C GLU A 308 24.22 -12.08 6.46
N GLU A 309 23.01 -12.46 6.91
CA GLU A 309 21.77 -11.70 6.65
C GLU A 309 21.86 -10.22 7.05
N LEU A 310 22.57 -9.90 8.14
CA LEU A 310 22.76 -8.55 8.65
C LEU A 310 23.98 -7.87 8.03
N ASP A 311 25.07 -8.63 7.88
CA ASP A 311 26.37 -8.16 7.41
C ASP A 311 26.38 -7.81 5.93
N ASP A 312 25.52 -8.44 5.13
CA ASP A 312 25.38 -8.22 3.69
C ASP A 312 24.04 -7.55 3.31
N GLY A 313 23.34 -6.94 4.26
CA GLY A 313 22.14 -6.15 3.98
C GLY A 313 22.46 -4.93 3.09
N LEU A 314 21.52 -4.50 2.26
CA LEU A 314 21.74 -3.38 1.36
C LEU A 314 21.79 -2.05 2.12
N ILE A 315 22.87 -1.30 1.90
CA ILE A 315 22.92 0.12 2.28
C ILE A 315 22.77 0.93 1.00
N LEU A 316 21.73 1.75 0.95
CA LEU A 316 21.35 2.50 -0.24
C LEU A 316 21.40 3.99 0.03
N ARG A 317 21.86 4.76 -0.95
CA ARG A 317 21.69 6.21 -0.97
C ARG A 317 20.70 6.55 -2.06
N LEU A 318 19.56 7.12 -1.68
CA LEU A 318 18.63 7.75 -2.59
C LEU A 318 19.09 9.18 -2.84
N GLN A 319 19.34 9.52 -4.10
CA GLN A 319 19.67 10.87 -4.53
C GLN A 319 18.54 11.44 -5.38
N ALA A 320 18.02 12.59 -4.97
CA ALA A 320 16.99 13.35 -5.67
C ALA A 320 17.30 14.87 -5.59
N PRO A 321 16.67 15.71 -6.43
CA PRO A 321 16.86 17.15 -6.33
C PRO A 321 16.44 17.67 -4.95
N GLY A 322 17.38 18.28 -4.24
CA GLY A 322 17.18 18.85 -2.91
C GLY A 322 17.03 17.84 -1.76
N LEU A 323 17.25 16.53 -2.00
CA LEU A 323 17.16 15.50 -0.97
C LEU A 323 18.11 14.32 -1.26
N ARG A 324 18.94 13.99 -0.27
CA ARG A 324 19.77 12.79 -0.18
C ARG A 324 19.35 12.05 1.08
N LEU A 325 18.91 10.81 0.89
CA LEU A 325 18.49 9.92 1.97
C LEU A 325 19.45 8.72 1.99
N LEU A 326 20.03 8.43 3.15
CA LEU A 326 20.82 7.23 3.38
C LEU A 326 19.95 6.20 4.10
N LEU A 327 19.64 5.10 3.44
CA LEU A 327 18.91 3.96 3.96
C LEU A 327 19.94 2.93 4.44
N VAL A 328 20.18 2.88 5.75
CA VAL A 328 21.08 1.89 6.36
C VAL A 328 20.31 0.65 6.80
N GLY A 329 19.00 0.78 7.05
CA GLY A 329 18.15 -0.32 7.46
C GLY A 329 18.63 -1.01 8.74
N GLU A 330 18.44 -2.32 8.80
CA GLU A 330 18.91 -3.16 9.91
C GLU A 330 20.43 -3.31 9.97
N THR A 331 21.12 -3.13 8.85
CA THR A 331 22.59 -3.18 8.77
C THR A 331 23.25 -2.15 9.69
N ALA A 332 22.50 -1.17 10.21
CA ALA A 332 22.90 -0.29 11.30
C ALA A 332 23.35 -1.05 12.58
N LEU A 333 22.93 -2.30 12.77
CA LEU A 333 23.35 -3.17 13.86
C LEU A 333 24.61 -4.00 13.54
N SER A 334 25.05 -4.05 12.27
CA SER A 334 26.25 -4.78 11.86
C SER A 334 27.50 -3.92 12.02
N LYS A 335 28.39 -4.34 12.92
CA LYS A 335 29.73 -3.75 13.02
C LYS A 335 30.55 -3.98 11.75
N TYR A 336 30.42 -5.15 11.12
CA TYR A 336 31.18 -5.51 9.93
C TYR A 336 30.85 -4.59 8.75
N ALA A 337 29.55 -4.48 8.44
CA ALA A 337 29.08 -3.68 7.32
C ALA A 337 29.43 -2.19 7.51
N LEU A 338 29.21 -1.63 8.70
CA LEU A 338 29.52 -0.23 8.98
C LEU A 338 31.02 0.07 8.92
N SER A 339 31.87 -0.83 9.44
CA SER A 339 33.32 -0.67 9.32
C SER A 339 33.79 -0.80 7.87
N GLY A 340 33.18 -1.71 7.10
CA GLY A 340 33.38 -1.84 5.66
C GLY A 340 32.96 -0.60 4.90
N LEU A 341 31.82 0.00 5.27
CA LEU A 341 31.33 1.23 4.68
C LEU A 341 32.32 2.39 4.87
N LEU A 342 32.79 2.60 6.11
CA LEU A 342 33.76 3.65 6.45
C LEU A 342 35.11 3.51 5.76
N THR A 343 35.51 2.29 5.39
CA THR A 343 36.82 2.01 4.78
C THR A 343 36.77 1.94 3.26
N THR A 344 35.62 1.59 2.68
CA THR A 344 35.51 1.29 1.24
C THR A 344 34.72 2.31 0.42
N ILE A 345 34.01 3.23 1.08
CA ILE A 345 33.22 4.30 0.45
C ILE A 345 33.86 5.65 0.77
N ASP A 346 33.95 6.51 -0.23
CA ASP A 346 34.37 7.89 -0.06
C ASP A 346 33.33 8.67 0.77
N ASN A 347 33.80 9.48 1.72
CA ASN A 347 32.97 10.23 2.66
C ASN A 347 31.90 11.10 1.97
N SER A 348 32.15 11.58 0.74
CA SER A 348 31.18 12.37 -0.04
C SER A 348 29.90 11.60 -0.39
N TYR A 349 29.97 10.26 -0.49
CA TYR A 349 28.81 9.41 -0.73
C TYR A 349 27.98 9.17 0.53
N LEU A 350 28.55 9.33 1.72
CA LEU A 350 27.81 9.16 2.98
C LEU A 350 26.95 10.38 3.33
N GLN A 351 27.25 11.55 2.75
CA GLN A 351 26.49 12.77 3.01
C GLN A 351 25.02 12.62 2.62
N ALA A 352 24.14 12.84 3.59
CA ALA A 352 22.69 12.75 3.46
C ALA A 352 21.99 13.71 4.44
N GLU A 353 20.90 14.35 4.02
CA GLU A 353 20.08 15.18 4.92
C GLU A 353 19.26 14.32 5.88
N VAL A 354 18.87 13.13 5.43
CA VAL A 354 18.12 12.16 6.23
C VAL A 354 18.86 10.83 6.24
N VAL A 355 18.96 10.21 7.41
CA VAL A 355 19.45 8.83 7.57
C VAL A 355 18.35 7.98 8.19
N GLN A 356 17.98 6.89 7.54
CA GLN A 356 17.06 5.90 8.09
C GLN A 356 17.84 4.71 8.67
N LEU A 357 17.41 4.28 9.85
CA LEU A 357 17.98 3.18 10.61
C LEU A 357 16.84 2.30 11.16
N VAL A 358 17.08 1.00 11.31
CA VAL A 358 16.19 0.13 12.07
C VAL A 358 16.76 -0.10 13.47
N ALA A 359 15.92 0.01 14.50
CA ALA A 359 16.30 -0.27 15.89
C ALA A 359 15.60 -1.52 16.44
N GLU A 360 16.37 -2.36 17.11
CA GLU A 360 15.88 -3.54 17.83
C GLU A 360 15.78 -3.28 19.34
N THR A 361 14.64 -3.64 19.95
CA THR A 361 14.46 -3.47 21.41
C THR A 361 15.47 -4.32 22.19
N GLY A 362 16.29 -3.66 23.01
CA GLY A 362 17.29 -4.32 23.85
C GLY A 362 18.64 -4.58 23.17
N LYS A 363 18.82 -4.17 21.91
CA LYS A 363 20.13 -4.12 21.26
C LYS A 363 20.68 -2.69 21.23
N THR A 364 21.99 -2.56 21.38
CA THR A 364 22.70 -1.28 21.27
C THR A 364 23.36 -1.17 19.90
N PHE A 365 23.35 0.03 19.33
CA PHE A 365 24.09 0.28 18.09
C PHE A 365 25.60 0.21 18.31
N PRO A 366 26.37 -0.30 17.32
CA PRO A 366 27.82 -0.28 17.36
C PRO A 366 28.36 1.15 17.25
N THR A 367 29.55 1.40 17.81
CA THR A 367 30.22 2.72 17.76
C THR A 367 30.50 3.18 16.32
N ALA A 368 30.74 2.24 15.40
CA ALA A 368 30.92 2.53 13.98
C ALA A 368 29.72 3.28 13.35
N LEU A 369 28.50 3.08 13.87
CA LEU A 369 27.33 3.82 13.39
C LEU A 369 27.47 5.31 13.68
N GLN A 370 28.01 5.67 14.84
CA GLN A 370 28.19 7.07 15.23
C GLN A 370 29.20 7.77 14.31
N GLU A 371 30.25 7.07 13.87
CA GLU A 371 31.20 7.56 12.88
C GLU A 371 30.53 7.76 11.51
N VAL A 372 29.71 6.80 11.06
CA VAL A 372 28.93 6.94 9.81
C VAL A 372 28.00 8.16 9.88
N LEU A 373 27.28 8.34 10.99
CA LEU A 373 26.39 9.50 11.17
C LEU A 373 27.16 10.83 11.21
N GLN A 374 28.36 10.86 11.80
CA GLN A 374 29.20 12.05 11.79
C GLN A 374 29.64 12.44 10.38
N LEU A 375 30.01 11.46 9.54
CA LEU A 375 30.39 11.71 8.15
C LEU A 375 29.19 12.05 7.26
N ALA A 376 28.02 11.49 7.56
CA ALA A 376 26.79 11.75 6.83
C ALA A 376 26.25 13.17 7.03
N HIS A 377 26.54 13.80 8.18
CA HIS A 377 26.02 15.10 8.59
C HIS A 377 24.50 15.26 8.40
N PRO A 378 23.67 14.33 8.91
CA PRO A 378 22.23 14.43 8.75
C PRO A 378 21.64 15.58 9.55
N SER A 379 20.56 16.14 9.04
CA SER A 379 19.66 16.99 9.82
C SER A 379 18.62 16.16 10.57
N THR A 380 18.24 15.00 10.04
CA THR A 380 17.23 14.11 10.64
C THR A 380 17.66 12.65 10.56
N VAL A 381 17.45 11.92 11.65
CA VAL A 381 17.61 10.48 11.73
C VAL A 381 16.24 9.86 11.97
N VAL A 382 15.76 9.07 11.02
CA VAL A 382 14.49 8.33 11.13
C VAL A 382 14.78 6.93 11.65
N ILE A 383 14.10 6.53 12.73
CA ILE A 383 14.24 5.21 13.32
C ILE A 383 12.93 4.43 13.11
N THR A 384 13.03 3.32 12.40
CA THR A 384 11.95 2.35 12.21
C THR A 384 12.11 1.16 13.17
N PRO A 385 11.01 0.56 13.65
CA PRO A 385 11.07 -0.55 14.60
C PRO A 385 11.35 -1.89 13.88
N ALA A 386 12.34 -2.63 14.35
CA ALA A 386 12.47 -4.05 14.03
C ALA A 386 11.37 -4.89 14.70
N ILE A 387 11.31 -6.19 14.38
CA ILE A 387 10.45 -7.15 15.09
C ILE A 387 10.73 -7.18 16.59
N LEU A 388 9.65 -7.13 17.39
CA LEU A 388 9.71 -7.45 18.81
C LEU A 388 9.91 -8.96 19.04
N PRO A 389 10.90 -9.37 19.84
CA PRO A 389 11.07 -10.77 20.25
C PRO A 389 9.77 -11.34 20.83
N SER A 390 9.48 -12.62 20.55
CA SER A 390 8.23 -13.29 20.95
C SER A 390 7.86 -13.13 22.43
N LYS A 391 8.87 -13.06 23.32
CA LYS A 391 8.70 -12.84 24.77
C LYS A 391 8.25 -11.42 25.15
N LEU A 392 8.60 -10.42 24.35
CA LEU A 392 8.23 -9.01 24.53
C LEU A 392 6.96 -8.65 23.75
N ARG A 393 6.57 -9.47 22.77
CA ARG A 393 5.38 -9.31 21.91
C ARG A 393 4.03 -9.25 22.67
N ASN A 394 4.01 -9.71 23.92
CA ASN A 394 2.84 -9.68 24.82
C ASN A 394 2.99 -8.70 26.00
N LYS A 395 4.17 -8.10 26.18
CA LYS A 395 4.50 -7.19 27.31
C LYS A 395 4.78 -5.75 26.86
N ALA A 396 5.14 -5.53 25.60
CA ALA A 396 5.40 -4.21 25.06
C ALA A 396 4.08 -3.47 24.86
N GLY A 397 3.84 -2.45 25.68
CA GLY A 397 2.87 -1.39 25.37
C GLY A 397 3.38 -0.51 24.22
N ALA A 398 2.50 0.34 23.68
CA ALA A 398 2.69 1.19 22.50
C ALA A 398 3.84 2.23 22.59
N THR A 399 4.66 2.22 23.65
CA THR A 399 5.64 3.26 23.97
C THR A 399 7.00 2.67 24.37
N THR A 400 7.47 1.64 23.66
CA THR A 400 8.84 1.19 23.87
C THR A 400 9.76 2.16 23.15
N VAL A 401 10.28 3.14 23.88
CA VAL A 401 11.21 4.15 23.37
C VAL A 401 12.46 3.44 22.84
N LEU A 402 12.63 3.43 21.51
CA LEU A 402 13.79 2.87 20.82
C LEU A 402 14.95 3.88 20.79
N THR A 403 15.10 4.69 21.83
CA THR A 403 16.23 5.61 21.95
C THR A 403 17.31 4.90 22.75
N PRO A 404 18.26 4.18 22.12
CA PRO A 404 19.44 3.78 22.86
C PRO A 404 20.17 5.07 23.25
N ALA A 405 20.57 5.15 24.51
CA ALA A 405 21.34 6.27 25.06
C ALA A 405 22.64 6.58 24.26
N SER A 406 23.03 5.70 23.33
CA SER A 406 24.19 5.81 22.44
C SER A 406 24.00 6.72 21.23
N LEU A 407 22.78 7.11 20.85
CA LEU A 407 22.52 7.97 19.68
C LEU A 407 22.42 9.48 20.01
N GLN A 408 22.94 9.91 21.16
CA GLN A 408 22.91 11.32 21.50
C GLN A 408 23.82 12.12 20.54
N PRO A 409 23.29 13.19 19.93
CA PRO A 409 24.07 14.04 19.05
C PRO A 409 25.17 14.70 19.88
N ILE A 410 26.44 14.52 19.48
CA ILE A 410 27.59 15.06 20.22
C ILE A 410 27.51 16.60 20.34
N ASN A 411 26.81 17.27 19.41
CA ASN A 411 26.62 18.73 19.37
C ASN A 411 25.18 19.19 19.02
N GLY A 412 24.15 18.37 19.25
CA GLY A 412 22.75 18.74 18.92
C GLY A 412 22.42 18.87 17.42
N ALA A 413 23.23 18.29 16.53
CA ALA A 413 23.18 18.55 15.09
C ALA A 413 22.01 17.89 14.32
N TRP A 414 21.40 16.83 14.85
CA TRP A 414 20.32 16.11 14.17
C TRP A 414 19.10 15.87 15.08
N GLN A 415 17.92 15.87 14.47
CA GLN A 415 16.66 15.48 15.11
C GLN A 415 16.40 13.99 14.93
N ILE A 416 15.83 13.33 15.94
CA ILE A 416 15.49 11.90 15.88
C ILE A 416 13.98 11.76 15.80
N GLU A 417 13.51 11.08 14.76
CA GLU A 417 12.09 10.83 14.52
C GLU A 417 11.84 9.32 14.56
N GLN A 418 10.88 8.86 15.37
CA GLN A 418 10.59 7.44 15.54
C GLN A 418 9.18 7.11 15.02
N THR A 419 9.10 6.26 13.99
CA THR A 419 7.79 5.83 13.45
C THR A 419 6.96 5.08 14.48
N ALA A 420 7.59 4.39 15.43
CA ALA A 420 6.91 3.73 16.54
C ALA A 420 6.09 4.68 17.42
N GLN A 421 6.46 5.96 17.49
CA GLN A 421 5.74 6.99 18.28
C GLN A 421 4.80 7.83 17.42
N MET A 422 5.25 8.16 16.20
CA MET A 422 4.60 9.11 15.30
C MET A 422 3.62 8.45 14.31
N GLY A 423 3.64 7.12 14.21
CA GLY A 423 2.91 6.39 13.19
C GLY A 423 3.61 6.50 11.83
N THR A 424 2.83 6.76 10.77
CA THR A 424 3.37 6.91 9.43
C THR A 424 4.07 8.26 9.29
N LEU A 425 5.35 8.24 8.91
CA LEU A 425 6.12 9.43 8.58
C LEU A 425 6.21 9.59 7.06
N GLU A 426 5.97 10.81 6.57
CA GLU A 426 6.08 11.15 5.16
C GLU A 426 7.08 12.29 4.95
N LEU A 427 8.07 12.04 4.11
CA LEU A 427 9.00 13.03 3.59
C LEU A 427 8.53 13.47 2.22
N SER A 428 8.29 14.77 2.04
CA SER A 428 8.03 15.35 0.73
C SER A 428 9.17 16.26 0.29
N SER A 429 9.55 16.21 -0.98
CA SER A 429 10.52 17.11 -1.60
C SER A 429 9.96 17.75 -2.88
N ASN A 430 10.06 19.08 -2.95
CA ASN A 430 9.68 19.89 -4.12
C ASN A 430 10.86 20.28 -5.03
N GLY A 431 12.10 19.92 -4.65
CA GLY A 431 13.30 20.09 -5.48
C GLY A 431 14.20 21.22 -4.99
N SER A 432 13.64 22.17 -4.26
CA SER A 432 14.36 23.25 -3.56
C SER A 432 14.59 22.95 -2.08
N GLY A 433 13.75 22.09 -1.50
CA GLY A 433 13.85 21.64 -0.13
C GLY A 433 12.92 20.45 0.14
N TRP A 434 12.93 19.99 1.38
CA TRP A 434 12.13 18.86 1.84
C TRP A 434 11.48 19.17 3.19
N THR A 435 10.40 18.46 3.49
CA THR A 435 9.64 18.56 4.75
C THR A 435 9.29 17.17 5.25
N ILE A 436 9.27 16.98 6.57
CA ILE A 436 8.77 15.77 7.21
C ILE A 436 7.44 16.05 7.91
N SER A 437 6.46 15.18 7.74
CA SER A 437 5.17 15.26 8.44
C SER A 437 4.77 13.88 8.96
N ALA A 438 4.25 13.85 10.19
CA ALA A 438 3.56 12.68 10.71
C ALA A 438 2.08 12.74 10.31
N ASN A 439 1.61 11.73 9.60
CA ASN A 439 0.18 11.54 9.35
C ASN A 439 -0.33 10.49 10.35
N ALA A 440 -1.21 10.93 11.24
CA ALA A 440 -1.85 10.11 12.27
C ALA A 440 -2.98 9.22 11.70
#